data_AF-A0A9E3IBH3-F1
#
_entry.id   AF-A0A9E3IBH3-F1
#
_cell.length_a   1.000
_cell.length_b   1.000
_cell.length_c   1.000
_cell.angle_alpha   90.00
_cell.angle_beta   90.00
_cell.angle_gamma   90.00
#
_symmetry.space_group_name_H-M   'P 1'
#
loop_
_entity.id
_entity.type
_entity.pdbx_description
1 polymer ?
#
loop_
_entity_poly.entity_id
_entity_poly.type
_entity_poly.pdbx_seq_one_letter_code
_entity_poly.pdbx_strand_id
1 'polypeptide(L)'
;MGNAPYNGYTWQQRARILSAYRKLGGRSAPFEHVPCAMCCDPDRPPGKWHSEDYSEPYTFQPPQTYPLCKPCHGRLHKRFNAAPGEWELFCLHLEAGGYGSEFVRLFSLSQRRALSGEIAAGAKIKLLSKRRREPGPYWWRDLTLDPESLHAPWARPRPLRPRPDEAAFVEALAKAGLSEKEAALLRVHGNAPRRTTSMRTLAREALGDGNPQTANVIYGKLAARLTKMLGWIPDCRPDGSPAWMSVVAEGWSPPDREFEWSMVPTLAAAVQVSLT
;
A
#
# COMPACT_ATOMS: atom_id res chain seq x y z
N MET A 1 -6.60 -12.57 -13.67
CA MET A 1 -5.68 -11.52 -13.17
C MET A 1 -4.31 -11.87 -13.72
N GLY A 2 -3.49 -10.88 -14.10
CA GLY A 2 -2.11 -11.18 -14.53
C GLY A 2 -1.28 -11.72 -13.36
N ASN A 3 -0.27 -12.54 -13.65
CA ASN A 3 0.62 -13.17 -12.66
C ASN A 3 1.59 -12.18 -11.97
N ALA A 4 1.35 -10.88 -12.11
CA ALA A 4 2.18 -9.81 -11.55
C ALA A 4 1.77 -9.47 -10.11
N PRO A 5 2.71 -9.07 -9.25
CA PRO A 5 2.39 -8.51 -7.93
C PRO A 5 1.81 -7.09 -8.06
N TYR A 6 1.18 -6.60 -7.00
CA TYR A 6 0.56 -5.27 -6.96
C TYR A 6 0.42 -4.80 -5.52
N ASN A 7 0.85 -3.57 -5.20
CA ASN A 7 0.82 -2.99 -3.86
C ASN A 7 1.35 -3.93 -2.76
N GLY A 8 2.43 -4.63 -3.03
CA GLY A 8 3.02 -5.62 -2.13
C GLY A 8 2.27 -6.94 -2.07
N TYR A 9 1.15 -7.14 -2.76
CA TYR A 9 0.44 -8.42 -2.80
C TYR A 9 0.95 -9.30 -3.93
N THR A 10 1.18 -10.58 -3.63
CA THR A 10 1.47 -11.59 -4.66
C THR A 10 0.25 -11.89 -5.52
N TRP A 11 0.44 -12.46 -6.71
CA TRP A 11 -0.69 -12.83 -7.56
C TRP A 11 -1.60 -13.88 -6.89
N GLN A 12 -1.05 -14.78 -6.07
CA GLN A 12 -1.82 -15.77 -5.33
C GLN A 12 -2.72 -15.12 -4.28
N GLN A 13 -2.22 -14.11 -3.55
CA GLN A 13 -3.02 -13.36 -2.59
C GLN A 13 -4.15 -12.62 -3.32
N ARG A 14 -3.83 -11.96 -4.43
CA ARG A 14 -4.81 -11.23 -5.25
C ARG A 14 -5.90 -12.13 -5.82
N ALA A 15 -5.58 -13.37 -6.19
CA ALA A 15 -6.55 -14.30 -6.76
C ALA A 15 -7.65 -14.73 -5.76
N ARG A 16 -7.37 -14.69 -4.45
CA ARG A 16 -8.30 -15.15 -3.39
C ARG A 16 -9.52 -14.26 -3.24
N ILE A 17 -9.38 -12.96 -3.51
CA ILE A 17 -10.46 -11.97 -3.31
C ILE A 17 -11.74 -12.30 -4.10
N LEU A 18 -11.61 -12.92 -5.29
CA LEU A 18 -12.75 -13.30 -6.12
C LEU A 18 -13.57 -14.42 -5.48
N SER A 19 -12.88 -15.40 -4.88
CA SER A 19 -13.53 -16.48 -4.14
C SER A 19 -14.21 -15.94 -2.89
N ALA A 20 -13.52 -15.07 -2.15
CA ALA A 20 -14.08 -14.40 -0.97
C ALA A 20 -15.34 -13.59 -1.31
N TYR A 21 -15.31 -12.83 -2.41
CA TYR A 21 -16.46 -12.07 -2.86
C TYR A 21 -17.67 -12.95 -3.14
N ARG A 22 -17.51 -14.02 -3.93
CA ARG A 22 -18.61 -14.94 -4.26
C ARG A 22 -19.23 -15.56 -3.01
N LYS A 23 -18.39 -15.94 -2.04
CA LYS A 23 -18.83 -16.49 -0.75
C LYS A 23 -19.61 -15.48 0.08
N LEU A 24 -19.18 -14.22 0.13
CA LEU A 24 -19.80 -13.19 0.96
C LEU A 24 -21.05 -12.57 0.33
N GLY A 25 -21.01 -12.30 -0.97
CA GLY A 25 -22.05 -11.52 -1.65
C GLY A 25 -23.10 -12.35 -2.39
N GLY A 26 -22.88 -13.65 -2.61
CA GLY A 26 -23.75 -14.50 -3.44
C GLY A 26 -23.87 -14.05 -4.91
N ARG A 27 -23.09 -13.05 -5.33
CA ARG A 27 -23.12 -12.45 -6.67
C ARG A 27 -21.83 -12.74 -7.43
N SER A 28 -21.89 -12.56 -8.75
CA SER A 28 -20.74 -12.75 -9.64
C SER A 28 -19.77 -11.56 -9.64
N ALA A 29 -20.24 -10.35 -9.33
CA ALA A 29 -19.41 -9.15 -9.26
C ALA A 29 -19.92 -8.07 -8.29
N PRO A 30 -19.00 -7.32 -7.65
CA PRO A 30 -19.36 -6.14 -6.86
C PRO A 30 -19.70 -4.94 -7.76
N PHE A 31 -20.48 -4.02 -7.20
CA PHE A 31 -20.80 -2.71 -7.77
C PHE A 31 -21.57 -2.74 -9.10
N GLU A 32 -22.56 -3.61 -9.28
CA GLU A 32 -23.44 -3.51 -10.44
C GLU A 32 -24.13 -2.14 -10.50
N HIS A 33 -24.24 -1.56 -11.70
CA HIS A 33 -24.85 -0.24 -11.95
C HIS A 33 -24.19 0.98 -11.27
N VAL A 34 -23.00 0.80 -10.66
CA VAL A 34 -22.25 1.94 -10.08
C VAL A 34 -21.33 2.57 -11.14
N PRO A 35 -21.31 3.90 -11.32
CA PRO A 35 -20.37 4.58 -12.21
C PRO A 35 -18.90 4.29 -11.88
N CYS A 36 -18.01 4.62 -12.81
CA CYS A 36 -16.57 4.51 -12.55
C CYS A 36 -16.12 5.47 -11.44
N ALA A 37 -15.51 4.97 -10.36
CA ALA A 37 -15.02 5.77 -9.25
C ALA A 37 -13.84 6.69 -9.60
N MET A 38 -13.17 6.47 -10.74
CA MET A 38 -12.08 7.33 -11.21
C MET A 38 -12.53 8.43 -12.17
N CYS A 39 -13.39 8.11 -13.14
CA CYS A 39 -13.77 9.06 -14.20
C CYS A 39 -15.27 9.39 -14.25
N CYS A 40 -16.06 8.85 -13.33
CA CYS A 40 -17.51 9.03 -13.24
C CYS A 40 -18.30 8.57 -14.49
N ASP A 41 -17.69 7.79 -15.38
CA ASP A 41 -18.34 7.18 -16.54
C ASP A 41 -19.54 6.32 -16.10
N PRO A 42 -20.79 6.71 -16.43
CA PRO A 42 -22.00 6.00 -16.02
C PRO A 42 -22.18 4.69 -16.80
N ASP A 43 -21.58 4.59 -17.99
CA ASP A 43 -21.73 3.45 -18.91
C ASP A 43 -20.64 2.39 -18.68
N ARG A 44 -20.04 2.38 -17.48
CA ARG A 44 -19.04 1.39 -17.09
C ARG A 44 -19.62 -0.03 -17.26
N PRO A 45 -18.95 -0.91 -18.03
CA PRO A 45 -19.39 -2.30 -18.16
C PRO A 45 -19.47 -3.02 -16.79
N PRO A 46 -20.49 -3.87 -16.57
CA PRO A 46 -20.59 -4.68 -15.36
C PRO A 46 -19.34 -5.53 -15.10
N GLY A 47 -19.11 -5.88 -13.83
CA GLY A 47 -17.99 -6.74 -13.45
C GLY A 47 -16.60 -6.12 -13.53
N LYS A 48 -16.47 -4.83 -13.87
CA LYS A 48 -15.18 -4.13 -13.92
C LYS A 48 -14.89 -3.38 -12.63
N TRP A 49 -13.98 -3.89 -11.82
CA TRP A 49 -13.61 -3.29 -10.56
C TRP A 49 -12.12 -3.50 -10.29
N HIS A 50 -11.62 -2.79 -9.29
CA HIS A 50 -10.24 -2.84 -8.84
C HIS A 50 -10.21 -2.83 -7.31
N SER A 51 -9.21 -3.49 -6.73
CA SER A 51 -8.97 -3.44 -5.30
C SER A 51 -7.53 -2.99 -5.08
N GLU A 52 -7.37 -2.00 -4.22
CA GLU A 52 -6.07 -1.52 -3.76
C GLU A 52 -5.58 -2.33 -2.54
N ASP A 53 -6.48 -3.11 -1.92
CA ASP A 53 -6.30 -3.81 -0.65
C ASP A 53 -6.81 -5.25 -0.74
N TYR A 54 -5.87 -6.18 -0.79
CA TYR A 54 -6.14 -7.62 -0.83
C TYR A 54 -5.90 -8.30 0.53
N SER A 55 -5.97 -7.53 1.63
CA SER A 55 -5.79 -8.05 2.98
C SER A 55 -7.09 -8.61 3.57
N GLU A 56 -6.96 -9.58 4.47
CA GLU A 56 -8.09 -10.16 5.20
C GLU A 56 -8.40 -9.39 6.50
N PRO A 57 -9.69 -9.27 6.91
CA PRO A 57 -10.88 -9.67 6.15
C PRO A 57 -11.08 -8.77 4.92
N TYR A 58 -11.55 -9.37 3.82
CA TYR A 58 -11.80 -8.64 2.57
C TYR A 58 -12.99 -7.70 2.72
N THR A 59 -12.84 -6.48 2.20
CA THR A 59 -13.89 -5.46 2.17
C THR A 59 -14.11 -4.98 0.74
N PHE A 60 -15.38 -4.87 0.35
CA PHE A 60 -15.80 -4.54 -1.02
C PHE A 60 -16.43 -3.16 -1.08
N GLN A 61 -15.81 -2.19 -0.41
CA GLN A 61 -16.22 -0.80 -0.37
C GLN A 61 -14.96 0.09 -0.48
N PRO A 62 -15.09 1.35 -0.93
CA PRO A 62 -14.01 2.31 -0.79
C PRO A 62 -13.59 2.47 0.68
N PRO A 63 -12.29 2.68 0.98
CA PRO A 63 -11.19 2.84 0.01
C PRO A 63 -10.53 1.53 -0.47
N GLN A 64 -10.98 0.36 -0.04
CA GLN A 64 -10.32 -0.91 -0.36
C GLN A 64 -10.62 -1.39 -1.79
N THR A 65 -11.85 -1.17 -2.24
CA THR A 65 -12.32 -1.65 -3.54
C THR A 65 -13.16 -0.61 -4.25
N TYR A 66 -12.90 -0.44 -5.55
CA TYR A 66 -13.50 0.59 -6.39
C TYR A 66 -14.13 0.01 -7.68
N PRO A 67 -15.31 0.49 -8.10
CA PRO A 67 -15.84 0.23 -9.44
C PRO A 67 -15.04 1.01 -10.48
N LEU A 68 -14.29 0.34 -11.37
CA LEU A 68 -13.44 1.01 -12.37
C LEU A 68 -13.76 0.54 -13.79
N CYS A 69 -13.89 1.46 -14.73
CA CYS A 69 -13.96 1.10 -16.15
C CYS A 69 -12.61 0.53 -16.64
N LYS A 70 -12.65 -0.32 -17.67
CA LYS A 70 -11.46 -0.99 -18.23
C LYS A 70 -10.33 0.00 -18.58
N PRO A 71 -10.61 1.18 -19.19
CA PRO A 71 -9.56 2.17 -19.46
C PRO A 71 -8.89 2.72 -18.19
N CYS A 72 -9.67 3.09 -17.17
CA CYS A 72 -9.13 3.61 -15.91
C CYS A 72 -8.31 2.54 -15.16
N HIS A 73 -8.84 1.32 -15.06
CA HIS A 73 -8.14 0.20 -14.44
C HIS A 73 -6.81 -0.11 -15.18
N GLY A 74 -6.83 -0.10 -16.52
CA GLY A 74 -5.61 -0.29 -17.30
C GLY A 74 -4.57 0.81 -17.09
N ARG A 75 -4.99 2.08 -16.96
CA ARG A 75 -4.09 3.20 -16.69
C ARG A 75 -3.51 3.16 -15.29
N LEU A 76 -4.33 2.80 -14.31
CA LEU A 76 -3.92 2.62 -12.92
C LEU A 76 -2.79 1.58 -12.79
N HIS A 77 -2.86 0.45 -13.50
CA HIS A 77 -1.75 -0.52 -13.51
C HIS A 77 -0.54 -0.06 -14.34
N LYS A 78 -0.75 0.74 -15.38
CA LYS A 78 0.35 1.26 -16.21
C LYS A 78 1.11 2.41 -15.57
N ARG A 79 0.58 3.02 -14.50
CA ARG A 79 1.18 4.21 -13.87
C ARG A 79 2.66 4.03 -13.48
N PHE A 80 3.05 2.82 -13.07
CA PHE A 80 4.42 2.48 -12.67
C PHE A 80 5.43 2.48 -13.82
N ASN A 81 4.96 2.24 -15.05
CA ASN A 81 5.81 2.14 -16.25
C ASN A 81 5.46 3.22 -17.28
N ALA A 82 4.67 4.23 -16.88
CA ALA A 82 4.30 5.32 -17.74
C ALA A 82 5.48 6.29 -17.90
N ALA A 83 5.52 7.03 -19.01
CA ALA A 83 6.51 8.09 -19.16
C ALA A 83 6.32 9.14 -18.03
N PRO A 84 7.40 9.79 -17.55
CA PRO A 84 7.28 10.89 -16.60
C PRO A 84 6.21 11.91 -17.03
N GLY A 85 5.34 12.32 -16.12
CA GLY A 85 4.21 13.22 -16.39
C GLY A 85 2.99 12.58 -17.06
N GLU A 86 3.04 11.35 -17.56
CA GLU A 86 1.89 10.75 -18.26
C GLU A 86 0.74 10.39 -17.31
N TRP A 87 1.07 9.92 -16.09
CA TRP A 87 0.04 9.71 -15.06
C TRP A 87 -0.64 11.03 -14.70
N GLU A 88 0.13 12.09 -14.51
CA GLU A 88 -0.36 13.43 -14.21
C GLU A 88 -1.25 13.97 -15.34
N LEU A 89 -0.84 13.79 -16.60
CA LEU A 89 -1.66 14.15 -17.76
C LEU A 89 -3.00 13.39 -17.77
N PHE A 90 -2.98 12.10 -17.43
CA PHE A 90 -4.21 11.31 -17.32
C PHE A 90 -5.11 11.82 -16.19
N CYS A 91 -4.53 12.15 -15.05
CA CYS A 91 -5.20 12.73 -13.89
C CYS A 91 -5.88 14.07 -14.23
N LEU A 92 -5.16 15.00 -14.87
CA LEU A 92 -5.70 16.27 -15.35
C LEU A 92 -6.85 16.07 -16.34
N HIS A 93 -6.77 15.05 -17.21
CA HIS A 93 -7.85 14.71 -18.13
C HIS A 93 -9.11 14.26 -17.39
N LEU A 94 -8.97 13.47 -16.33
CA LEU A 94 -10.09 13.04 -15.50
C LEU A 94 -10.72 14.22 -14.74
N GLU A 95 -9.91 15.14 -14.23
CA GLU A 95 -10.38 16.36 -13.54
C GLU A 95 -11.10 17.33 -14.46
N ALA A 96 -10.64 17.45 -15.71
CA ALA A 96 -11.33 18.19 -16.76
C ALA A 96 -12.67 17.53 -17.18
N GLY A 97 -13.12 16.48 -16.50
CA GLY A 97 -14.38 15.78 -16.78
C GLY A 97 -14.29 14.78 -17.92
N GLY A 98 -13.09 14.39 -18.33
CA GLY A 98 -12.86 13.37 -19.34
C GLY A 98 -13.06 11.94 -18.81
N TYR A 99 -13.59 11.06 -19.64
CA TYR A 99 -13.68 9.64 -19.33
C TYR A 99 -12.38 8.91 -19.69
N GLY A 100 -12.07 7.83 -18.98
CA GLY A 100 -10.85 7.06 -19.26
C GLY A 100 -10.82 6.50 -20.69
N SER A 101 -11.97 6.19 -21.27
CA SER A 101 -12.15 5.73 -22.65
C SER A 101 -11.78 6.78 -23.70
N GLU A 102 -11.85 8.06 -23.36
CA GLU A 102 -11.59 9.17 -24.26
C GLU A 102 -10.12 9.55 -24.32
N PHE A 103 -9.34 9.24 -23.29
CA PHE A 103 -7.97 9.75 -23.14
C PHE A 103 -7.09 9.46 -24.37
N VAL A 104 -7.10 8.21 -24.84
CA VAL A 104 -6.31 7.80 -26.02
C VAL A 104 -6.93 8.23 -27.36
N ARG A 105 -8.21 8.61 -27.37
CA ARG A 105 -8.89 9.13 -28.57
C ARG A 105 -8.62 10.61 -28.75
N LEU A 106 -8.50 11.34 -27.64
CA LEU A 106 -8.28 12.78 -27.60
C LEU A 106 -6.81 13.17 -27.74
N PHE A 107 -5.92 12.36 -27.17
CA PHE A 107 -4.49 12.62 -27.21
C PHE A 107 -3.79 11.51 -27.97
N SER A 108 -3.28 11.85 -29.15
CA SER A 108 -2.41 10.98 -29.92
C SER A 108 -1.17 10.59 -29.10
N LEU A 109 -0.44 9.56 -29.53
CA LEU A 109 0.78 9.17 -28.82
C LEU A 109 1.83 10.29 -28.78
N SER A 110 1.98 11.05 -29.88
CA SER A 110 2.92 12.19 -29.93
C SER A 110 2.49 13.31 -29.01
N GLN A 111 1.20 13.68 -29.00
CA GLN A 111 0.66 14.70 -28.10
C GLN A 111 0.83 14.31 -26.63
N ARG A 112 0.53 13.05 -26.27
CA ARG A 112 0.76 12.57 -24.89
C ARG A 112 2.22 12.69 -24.50
N ARG A 113 3.16 12.30 -25.38
CA ARG A 113 4.60 12.41 -25.09
C ARG A 113 5.03 13.86 -24.88
N ALA A 114 4.60 14.78 -25.75
CA ALA A 114 4.93 16.20 -25.63
C ALA A 114 4.41 16.79 -24.31
N LEU A 115 3.10 16.65 -24.04
CA LEU A 115 2.47 17.17 -22.82
C LEU A 115 3.02 16.52 -21.54
N SER A 116 3.28 15.21 -21.56
CA SER A 116 3.87 14.53 -20.41
C SER A 116 5.29 15.03 -20.15
N GLY A 117 6.08 15.29 -21.20
CA GLY A 117 7.41 15.88 -21.09
C GLY A 117 7.37 17.30 -20.51
N GLU A 118 6.44 18.14 -20.93
CA GLU A 118 6.22 19.48 -20.37
C GLU A 118 5.86 19.40 -18.88
N ILE A 119 4.93 18.52 -18.51
CA ILE A 119 4.54 18.29 -17.12
C ILE A 119 5.73 17.81 -16.29
N ALA A 120 6.51 16.87 -16.81
CA ALA A 120 7.72 16.37 -16.13
C ALA A 120 8.78 17.46 -15.94
N ALA A 121 8.83 18.45 -16.84
CA ALA A 121 9.66 19.65 -16.71
C ALA A 121 9.07 20.71 -15.77
N GLY A 122 7.93 20.44 -15.12
CA GLY A 122 7.27 21.34 -14.16
C GLY A 122 6.27 22.32 -14.78
N ALA A 123 5.92 22.17 -16.07
CA ALA A 123 4.92 23.02 -16.69
C ALA A 123 3.52 22.77 -16.11
N LYS A 124 2.78 23.85 -15.87
CA LYS A 124 1.38 23.77 -15.42
C LYS A 124 0.46 23.71 -16.64
N ILE A 125 0.02 22.51 -16.98
CA ILE A 125 -0.93 22.28 -18.09
C ILE A 125 -2.36 22.41 -17.58
N LYS A 126 -3.17 23.19 -18.29
CA LYS A 126 -4.62 23.29 -18.06
C LYS A 126 -5.36 22.72 -19.26
N LEU A 127 -6.11 21.64 -19.03
CA LEU A 127 -6.97 21.05 -20.06
C LEU A 127 -8.34 21.76 -20.08
N LEU A 128 -8.94 21.84 -21.27
CA LEU A 128 -10.29 22.37 -21.43
C LEU A 128 -11.29 21.47 -20.71
N SER A 129 -12.12 22.06 -19.85
CA SER A 129 -13.20 21.35 -19.17
C SER A 129 -14.22 20.83 -20.18
N LYS A 130 -14.55 19.54 -20.08
CA LYS A 130 -15.50 18.84 -20.95
C LYS A 130 -16.84 18.65 -20.28
N ARG A 131 -16.81 18.33 -18.99
CA ARG A 131 -17.99 18.03 -18.17
C ARG A 131 -17.79 18.62 -16.79
N ARG A 132 -18.88 19.14 -16.23
CA ARG A 132 -18.89 19.50 -14.81
C ARG A 132 -18.69 18.24 -14.00
N ARG A 133 -17.70 18.28 -13.10
CA ARG A 133 -17.40 17.21 -12.17
C ARG A 133 -17.50 17.78 -10.77
N GLU A 134 -18.31 17.14 -9.94
CA GLU A 134 -18.35 17.49 -8.53
C GLU A 134 -17.00 17.18 -7.90
N PRO A 135 -16.46 18.08 -7.05
CA PRO A 135 -15.29 17.79 -6.25
C PRO A 135 -15.48 16.47 -5.50
N GLY A 136 -14.50 15.58 -5.59
CA GLY A 136 -14.54 14.28 -4.93
C GLY A 136 -13.20 13.99 -4.26
N PRO A 137 -13.07 12.86 -3.56
CA PRO A 137 -11.86 12.53 -2.83
C PRO A 137 -10.62 12.32 -3.71
N TYR A 138 -10.76 12.33 -5.05
CA TYR A 138 -9.71 12.13 -6.05
C TYR A 138 -8.62 11.12 -5.65
N TRP A 139 -9.00 10.04 -4.96
CA TRP A 139 -8.10 9.12 -4.25
C TRP A 139 -6.96 8.57 -5.12
N TRP A 140 -7.18 8.52 -6.43
CA TRP A 140 -6.20 8.08 -7.41
C TRP A 140 -5.03 9.08 -7.57
N ARG A 141 -5.16 10.35 -7.15
CA ARG A 141 -4.09 11.35 -7.09
C ARG A 141 -2.99 10.96 -6.12
N ASP A 142 -3.38 10.40 -4.99
CA ASP A 142 -2.47 10.09 -3.88
C ASP A 142 -1.81 8.71 -4.03
N LEU A 143 -2.08 8.01 -5.13
CA LEU A 143 -1.44 6.74 -5.42
C LEU A 143 0.04 6.95 -5.73
N THR A 144 0.88 6.15 -5.06
CA THR A 144 2.31 6.11 -5.38
C THR A 144 2.56 5.68 -6.83
N LEU A 145 3.57 6.31 -7.43
CA LEU A 145 4.14 5.95 -8.72
C LEU A 145 5.41 5.12 -8.58
N ASP A 146 5.88 4.89 -7.36
CA ASP A 146 7.09 4.12 -7.09
C ASP A 146 6.88 2.65 -7.52
N PRO A 147 7.65 2.14 -8.49
CA PRO A 147 7.56 0.75 -8.92
C PRO A 147 7.83 -0.27 -7.81
N GLU A 148 8.63 0.09 -6.79
CA GLU A 148 8.89 -0.80 -5.65
C GLU A 148 7.62 -1.13 -4.88
N SER A 149 6.62 -0.25 -4.93
CA SER A 149 5.32 -0.47 -4.29
C SER A 149 4.61 -1.71 -4.85
N LEU A 150 4.96 -2.18 -6.06
CA LEU A 150 4.42 -3.43 -6.60
C LEU A 150 4.75 -4.62 -5.70
N HIS A 151 5.90 -4.60 -5.03
CA HIS A 151 6.43 -5.72 -4.26
C HIS A 151 6.49 -5.45 -2.76
N ALA A 152 6.65 -4.18 -2.38
CA ALA A 152 6.99 -3.83 -1.02
C ALA A 152 5.78 -3.87 -0.07
N PRO A 153 5.90 -4.46 1.13
CA PRO A 153 4.83 -4.51 2.13
C PRO A 153 4.34 -3.14 2.59
N TRP A 154 5.21 -2.12 2.62
CA TRP A 154 4.82 -0.76 3.01
C TRP A 154 3.75 -0.14 2.10
N ALA A 155 3.56 -0.68 0.89
CA ALA A 155 2.56 -0.23 -0.06
C ALA A 155 1.15 -0.79 0.23
N ARG A 156 1.03 -1.78 1.12
CA ARG A 156 -0.26 -2.36 1.49
C ARG A 156 -1.03 -1.37 2.38
N PRO A 157 -2.30 -1.07 2.07
CA PRO A 157 -3.12 -0.21 2.93
C PRO A 157 -3.35 -0.80 4.32
N ARG A 158 -3.42 -2.14 4.40
CA ARG A 158 -3.53 -2.91 5.64
C ARG A 158 -2.54 -4.08 5.65
N PRO A 159 -2.06 -4.51 6.83
CA PRO A 159 -1.32 -5.77 6.97
C PRO A 159 -2.10 -6.95 6.38
N LEU A 160 -1.41 -8.01 5.92
CA LEU A 160 -2.05 -9.14 5.23
C LEU A 160 -3.18 -9.81 6.01
N ARG A 161 -3.06 -9.81 7.34
CA ARG A 161 -4.03 -10.35 8.28
C ARG A 161 -4.22 -9.33 9.41
N PRO A 162 -5.35 -9.38 10.13
CA PRO A 162 -5.61 -8.46 11.23
C PRO A 162 -4.47 -8.51 12.24
N ARG A 163 -3.96 -7.31 12.55
CA ARG A 163 -3.02 -7.05 13.63
C ARG A 163 -3.78 -6.40 14.77
N PRO A 164 -3.21 -6.41 15.99
CA PRO A 164 -3.69 -5.55 17.05
C PRO A 164 -3.77 -4.09 16.58
N ASP A 165 -4.79 -3.40 17.05
CA ASP A 165 -4.98 -1.99 16.74
C ASP A 165 -3.98 -1.11 17.52
N GLU A 166 -4.00 0.18 17.23
CA GLU A 166 -3.12 1.15 17.87
C GLU A 166 -3.28 1.17 19.39
N ALA A 167 -4.52 1.13 19.90
CA ALA A 167 -4.80 1.18 21.34
C ALA A 167 -4.21 -0.04 22.06
N ALA A 168 -4.38 -1.23 21.51
CA ALA A 168 -3.77 -2.44 22.04
C ALA A 168 -2.24 -2.36 22.06
N PHE A 169 -1.61 -1.80 21.02
CA PHE A 169 -0.17 -1.58 21.00
C PHE A 169 0.27 -0.54 22.04
N VAL A 170 -0.44 0.59 22.18
CA VAL A 170 -0.13 1.61 23.20
C VAL A 170 -0.13 0.99 24.60
N GLU A 171 -1.18 0.24 24.94
CA GLU A 171 -1.30 -0.46 26.22
C GLU A 171 -0.18 -1.49 26.41
N ALA A 172 0.11 -2.30 25.38
CA ALA A 172 1.16 -3.30 25.45
C ALA A 172 2.54 -2.68 25.62
N LEU A 173 2.86 -1.58 24.91
CA LEU A 173 4.14 -0.88 25.05
C LEU A 173 4.32 -0.30 26.44
N ALA A 174 3.26 0.29 27.03
CA ALA A 174 3.29 0.82 28.39
C ALA A 174 3.55 -0.28 29.43
N LYS A 175 2.94 -1.46 29.25
CA LYS A 175 3.12 -2.61 30.16
C LYS A 175 4.41 -3.40 29.91
N ALA A 176 5.05 -3.25 28.75
CA ALA A 176 6.16 -4.11 28.34
C ALA A 176 7.48 -3.84 29.06
N GLY A 177 7.57 -2.75 29.85
CA GLY A 177 8.80 -2.36 30.56
C GLY A 177 10.00 -2.25 29.63
N LEU A 178 9.86 -1.45 28.56
CA LEU A 178 10.87 -1.36 27.50
C LEU A 178 12.21 -0.89 28.06
N SER A 179 13.28 -1.59 27.69
CA SER A 179 14.64 -1.07 27.86
C SER A 179 14.89 0.11 26.92
N GLU A 180 15.88 0.95 27.23
CA GLU A 180 16.28 2.07 26.38
C GLU A 180 16.62 1.63 24.94
N LYS A 181 17.29 0.47 24.80
CA LYS A 181 17.63 -0.11 23.49
C LYS A 181 16.40 -0.55 22.70
N GLU A 182 15.42 -1.17 23.35
CA GLU A 182 14.16 -1.55 22.72
C GLU A 182 13.36 -0.32 22.27
N ALA A 183 13.27 0.70 23.13
CA ALA A 183 12.61 1.96 22.80
C ALA A 183 13.31 2.70 21.65
N ALA A 184 14.65 2.71 21.63
CA ALA A 184 15.44 3.30 20.56
C ALA A 184 15.20 2.59 19.22
N LEU A 185 15.21 1.25 19.20
CA LEU A 185 14.92 0.46 17.98
C LEU A 185 13.52 0.77 17.42
N LEU A 186 12.51 0.84 18.29
CA LEU A 186 11.15 1.20 17.87
C LEU A 186 11.08 2.61 17.30
N ARG A 187 11.67 3.61 17.97
CA ARG A 187 11.69 5.00 17.48
C ARG A 187 12.38 5.13 16.12
N VAL A 188 13.58 4.59 15.99
CA VAL A 188 14.35 4.65 14.73
C VAL A 188 13.57 3.99 13.60
N HIS A 189 13.01 2.80 13.83
CA HIS A 189 12.25 2.10 12.79
C HIS A 189 10.96 2.85 12.43
N GLY A 190 10.20 3.32 13.43
CA GLY A 190 8.95 4.06 13.22
C GLY A 190 9.15 5.39 12.49
N ASN A 191 10.33 6.02 12.65
CA ASN A 191 10.69 7.28 12.00
C ASN A 191 11.41 7.10 10.66
N ALA A 192 11.79 5.87 10.27
CA ALA A 192 12.44 5.63 8.99
C ALA A 192 11.51 5.99 7.81
N PRO A 193 12.04 6.40 6.64
CA PRO A 193 11.20 6.64 5.45
C PRO A 193 10.31 5.44 5.14
N ARG A 194 9.00 5.69 4.95
CA ARG A 194 7.97 4.63 4.75
C ARG A 194 7.95 3.59 5.88
N ARG A 195 8.47 3.95 7.06
CA ARG A 195 8.69 3.06 8.21
C ARG A 195 9.50 1.81 7.81
N THR A 196 10.41 1.95 6.86
CA THR A 196 11.15 0.83 6.27
C THR A 196 12.64 1.03 6.43
N THR A 197 13.35 0.00 6.91
CA THR A 197 14.80 0.04 7.07
C THR A 197 15.41 -1.36 7.21
N SER A 198 16.74 -1.48 7.10
CA SER A 198 17.46 -2.74 7.32
C SER A 198 17.87 -2.90 8.80
N MET A 199 18.12 -4.15 9.22
CA MET A 199 18.61 -4.43 10.57
C MET A 199 19.98 -3.81 10.86
N ARG A 200 20.82 -3.64 9.83
CA ARG A 200 22.12 -2.99 9.98
C ARG A 200 21.97 -1.51 10.28
N THR A 201 21.07 -0.84 9.56
CA THR A 201 20.73 0.56 9.84
C THR A 201 20.12 0.68 11.24
N LEU A 202 19.20 -0.21 11.63
CA LEU A 202 18.66 -0.21 12.99
C LEU A 202 19.74 -0.37 14.06
N ALA A 203 20.66 -1.31 13.88
CA ALA A 203 21.76 -1.50 14.81
C ALA A 203 22.61 -0.23 14.93
N ARG A 204 23.03 0.33 13.79
CA ARG A 204 23.88 1.53 13.76
C ARG A 204 23.20 2.73 14.42
N GLU A 205 21.98 3.04 14.02
CA GLU A 205 21.29 4.25 14.46
C GLU A 205 20.70 4.14 15.87
N ALA A 206 20.23 2.95 16.29
CA ALA A 206 19.58 2.78 17.59
C ALA A 206 20.52 2.28 18.70
N LEU A 207 21.54 1.49 18.36
CA LEU A 207 22.41 0.82 19.32
C LEU A 207 23.85 1.35 19.30
N GLY A 208 24.23 2.11 18.28
CA GLY A 208 25.60 2.60 18.10
C GLY A 208 26.61 1.53 17.66
N ASP A 209 26.17 0.28 17.50
CA ASP A 209 26.95 -0.80 16.91
C ASP A 209 26.38 -1.16 15.54
N GLY A 210 27.22 -1.29 14.52
CA GLY A 210 26.75 -1.64 13.17
C GLY A 210 26.34 -3.11 13.03
N ASN A 211 26.08 -3.83 14.12
CA ASN A 211 25.91 -5.28 14.15
C ASN A 211 24.43 -5.68 14.01
N PRO A 212 23.98 -6.10 12.80
CA PRO A 212 22.57 -6.43 12.58
C PRO A 212 22.08 -7.62 13.42
N GLN A 213 22.96 -8.54 13.85
CA GLN A 213 22.59 -9.66 14.69
C GLN A 213 22.13 -9.19 16.08
N THR A 214 22.79 -8.19 16.66
CA THR A 214 22.40 -7.60 17.96
C THR A 214 21.01 -7.01 17.89
N ALA A 215 20.76 -6.14 16.90
CA ALA A 215 19.44 -5.54 16.68
C ALA A 215 18.36 -6.61 16.45
N ASN A 216 18.63 -7.62 15.62
CA ASN A 216 17.68 -8.69 15.34
C ASN A 216 17.32 -9.52 16.58
N VAL A 217 18.28 -9.82 17.46
CA VAL A 217 18.02 -10.55 18.71
C VAL A 217 17.17 -9.72 19.68
N ILE A 218 17.51 -8.44 19.89
CA ILE A 218 16.76 -7.55 20.78
C ILE A 218 15.34 -7.38 20.24
N TYR A 219 15.21 -7.08 18.95
CA TYR A 219 13.93 -6.78 18.34
C TYR A 219 13.03 -8.02 18.26
N GLY A 220 13.59 -9.19 17.95
CA GLY A 220 12.87 -10.46 17.95
C GLY A 220 12.36 -10.87 19.33
N LYS A 221 13.16 -10.63 20.40
CA LYS A 221 12.72 -10.87 21.79
C LYS A 221 11.58 -9.94 22.18
N LEU A 222 11.68 -8.66 21.83
CA LEU A 222 10.61 -7.69 22.03
C LEU A 222 9.33 -8.11 21.29
N ALA A 223 9.45 -8.47 20.00
CA ALA A 223 8.32 -8.92 19.20
C ALA A 223 7.64 -10.16 19.80
N ALA A 224 8.41 -11.13 20.30
CA ALA A 224 7.87 -12.30 20.99
C ALA A 224 7.14 -11.92 22.29
N ARG A 225 7.69 -10.97 23.07
CA ARG A 225 7.05 -10.45 24.29
C ARG A 225 5.72 -9.76 23.99
N LEU A 226 5.71 -8.83 23.03
CA LEU A 226 4.49 -8.15 22.58
C LEU A 226 3.45 -9.12 22.05
N THR A 227 3.86 -10.10 21.24
CA THR A 227 2.97 -11.13 20.71
C THR A 227 2.19 -11.85 21.82
N LYS A 228 2.90 -12.26 22.88
CA LYS A 228 2.28 -12.92 24.05
C LYS A 228 1.33 -12.00 24.79
N MET A 229 1.72 -10.75 25.03
CA MET A 229 0.89 -9.76 25.74
C MET A 229 -0.40 -9.43 24.99
N LEU A 230 -0.32 -9.38 23.66
CA LEU A 230 -1.45 -9.06 22.78
C LEU A 230 -2.33 -10.28 22.48
N GLY A 231 -1.97 -11.48 22.95
CA GLY A 231 -2.67 -12.72 22.61
C GLY A 231 -2.72 -13.00 21.11
N TRP A 232 -1.78 -12.45 20.33
CA TRP A 232 -1.77 -12.57 18.89
C TRP A 232 -1.02 -13.83 18.45
N ILE A 233 -1.51 -14.56 17.45
CA ILE A 233 -0.91 -15.83 17.01
C ILE A 233 -0.09 -15.59 15.74
N PRO A 234 1.26 -15.73 15.78
CA PRO A 234 2.10 -15.55 14.61
C PRO A 234 1.96 -16.68 13.60
N ASP A 235 2.25 -16.37 12.33
CA ASP A 235 2.48 -17.40 11.34
C ASP A 235 3.72 -18.22 11.70
N CYS A 236 3.75 -19.49 11.32
CA CYS A 236 4.92 -20.33 11.47
C CYS A 236 5.82 -20.25 10.25
N ARG A 237 7.13 -20.31 10.48
CA ARG A 237 8.16 -20.53 9.46
C ARG A 237 8.08 -21.98 8.94
N PRO A 238 8.81 -22.32 7.85
CA PRO A 238 8.83 -23.69 7.32
C PRO A 238 9.27 -24.76 8.33
N ASP A 239 10.08 -24.39 9.31
CA ASP A 239 10.54 -25.26 10.42
C ASP A 239 9.52 -25.37 11.58
N GLY A 240 8.34 -24.78 11.43
CA GLY A 240 7.28 -24.75 12.45
C GLY A 240 7.48 -23.68 13.53
N SER A 241 8.62 -22.98 13.56
CA SER A 241 8.87 -21.96 14.57
C SER A 241 8.05 -20.69 14.32
N PRO A 242 7.57 -20.01 15.39
CA PRO A 242 6.78 -18.79 15.25
C PRO A 242 7.58 -17.63 14.66
N ALA A 243 7.03 -16.98 13.64
CA ALA A 243 7.59 -15.77 13.03
C ALA A 243 7.25 -14.52 13.85
N TRP A 244 7.84 -14.40 15.05
CA TRP A 244 7.53 -13.32 16.01
C TRP A 244 7.60 -11.92 15.42
N MET A 245 8.60 -11.65 14.58
CA MET A 245 8.79 -10.35 13.92
C MET A 245 7.55 -9.88 13.17
N SER A 246 6.71 -10.81 12.70
CA SER A 246 5.50 -10.45 11.97
C SER A 246 4.64 -9.47 12.77
N VAL A 247 4.51 -9.60 14.11
CA VAL A 247 3.64 -8.70 14.91
C VAL A 247 4.07 -7.24 14.82
N VAL A 248 5.37 -6.98 14.64
CA VAL A 248 5.94 -5.63 14.62
C VAL A 248 6.26 -5.11 13.22
N ALA A 249 6.60 -6.00 12.28
CA ALA A 249 7.05 -5.61 10.96
C ALA A 249 6.86 -6.71 9.90
N GLU A 250 6.84 -6.30 8.64
CA GLU A 250 6.80 -7.19 7.47
C GLU A 250 8.12 -7.07 6.70
N GLY A 251 8.76 -8.19 6.45
CA GLY A 251 10.05 -8.23 5.78
C GLY A 251 9.93 -8.37 4.26
N TRP A 252 10.87 -7.79 3.52
CA TRP A 252 10.98 -7.95 2.07
C TRP A 252 12.44 -7.82 1.59
N SER A 253 12.71 -8.40 0.42
CA SER A 253 14.00 -8.30 -0.26
C SER A 253 13.88 -7.39 -1.47
N PRO A 254 14.18 -6.08 -1.34
CA PRO A 254 14.37 -5.23 -2.50
C PRO A 254 15.48 -5.76 -3.43
N PRO A 255 15.38 -5.56 -4.76
CA PRO A 255 16.49 -5.83 -5.67
C PRO A 255 17.73 -5.03 -5.27
N ASP A 256 18.90 -5.66 -5.34
CA ASP A 256 20.23 -5.03 -5.16
C ASP A 256 20.46 -4.32 -3.81
N ARG A 257 19.60 -4.57 -2.81
CA ARG A 257 19.67 -3.97 -1.47
C ARG A 257 19.57 -5.04 -0.38
N GLU A 258 19.96 -4.66 0.83
CA GLU A 258 19.83 -5.53 2.01
C GLU A 258 18.35 -5.82 2.29
N PHE A 259 18.08 -6.93 2.98
CA PHE A 259 16.73 -7.24 3.46
C PHE A 259 16.21 -6.11 4.36
N GLU A 260 14.99 -5.67 4.08
CA GLU A 260 14.35 -4.56 4.76
C GLU A 260 13.11 -5.03 5.53
N TRP A 261 12.83 -4.34 6.62
CA TRP A 261 11.63 -4.50 7.43
C TRP A 261 10.80 -3.24 7.33
N SER A 262 9.50 -3.39 7.09
CA SER A 262 8.52 -2.32 7.15
C SER A 262 7.69 -2.46 8.42
N MET A 263 7.77 -1.52 9.35
CA MET A 263 6.98 -1.54 10.59
C MET A 263 5.48 -1.54 10.29
N VAL A 264 4.74 -2.34 11.06
CA VAL A 264 3.27 -2.37 11.00
C VAL A 264 2.71 -0.97 11.31
N PRO A 265 1.80 -0.41 10.49
CA PRO A 265 1.32 0.95 10.66
C PRO A 265 0.72 1.27 12.04
N THR A 266 -0.06 0.35 12.63
CA THR A 266 -0.67 0.55 13.96
C THR A 266 0.35 0.58 15.08
N LEU A 267 1.41 -0.23 14.99
CA LEU A 267 2.53 -0.15 15.94
C LEU A 267 3.31 1.16 15.76
N ALA A 268 3.55 1.59 14.52
CA ALA A 268 4.24 2.85 14.25
C ALA A 268 3.49 4.05 14.85
N ALA A 269 2.16 4.08 14.73
CA ALA A 269 1.31 5.09 15.38
C ALA A 269 1.44 5.02 16.91
N ALA A 270 1.35 3.83 17.50
CA ALA A 270 1.53 3.64 18.93
C ALA A 270 2.92 4.09 19.44
N VAL A 271 3.99 3.89 18.66
CA VAL A 271 5.33 4.37 18.99
C VAL A 271 5.39 5.90 19.06
N GLN A 272 4.70 6.61 18.16
CA GLN A 272 4.62 8.09 18.18
C GLN A 272 3.88 8.62 19.41
N VAL A 273 2.91 7.86 19.93
CA VAL A 273 2.15 8.25 21.13
C VAL A 273 2.93 7.92 22.40
N SER A 274 3.56 6.74 22.46
CA SER A 274 4.11 6.20 23.70
C SER A 274 5.59 6.54 23.95
N LEU A 275 6.37 6.90 22.92
CA LEU A 275 7.84 6.95 23.00
C LEU A 275 8.47 8.29 22.56
N THR A 276 7.67 9.32 22.28
CA THR A 276 8.14 10.69 22.02
C THR A 276 8.72 11.36 23.25
#